data_AF-A0A061G563-F1
#
_entry.id   AF-A0A061G563-F1
#
_cell.length_a   1.000
_cell.length_b   1.000
_cell.length_c   1.000
_cell.angle_alpha   90.00
_cell.angle_beta   90.00
_cell.angle_gamma   90.00
#
_symmetry.space_group_name_H-M   'P 1'
#
loop_
_entity.id
_entity.type
_entity.pdbx_description
1 polymer ?
#
loop_
_entity_poly.entity_id
_entity_poly.type
_entity_poly.pdbx_seq_one_letter_code
_entity_poly.pdbx_strand_id
1 'polypeptide(L)'
;MGVIRRLLKPLLLLFISLMNLKVLVWNCQGAGDRGFPHFANDLQRIHNISIMILLEPRISGTNADKVIRSIKFDRSHKVEAIDFSGGF
;
A
#
# COMPACT_ATOMS: atom_id res chain seq x y z
N MET A 1 -1.91 -10.90 41.68
CA MET A 1 -1.16 -11.03 40.41
C MET A 1 -2.00 -11.21 39.14
N GLY A 2 -3.27 -11.63 39.20
CA GLY A 2 -4.08 -11.92 37.99
C GLY A 2 -4.64 -10.70 37.23
N VAL A 3 -4.95 -9.60 37.93
CA VAL A 3 -5.57 -8.39 37.33
C VAL A 3 -4.58 -7.59 36.47
N ILE A 4 -3.35 -7.40 36.97
CA ILE A 4 -2.28 -6.73 36.21
C ILE A 4 -1.98 -7.48 34.91
N ARG A 5 -1.89 -8.82 34.96
CA ARG A 5 -1.68 -9.64 33.74
C ARG A 5 -2.86 -9.57 32.76
N ARG A 6 -4.10 -9.32 33.23
CA ARG A 6 -5.28 -9.12 32.37
C ARG A 6 -5.28 -7.75 31.67
N LEU A 7 -4.77 -6.70 32.32
CA LEU A 7 -4.67 -5.36 31.74
C LEU A 7 -3.43 -5.18 30.84
N LEU A 8 -2.31 -5.81 31.20
CA LEU A 8 -1.05 -5.65 30.48
C LEU A 8 -1.03 -6.36 29.12
N LYS A 9 -1.71 -7.52 29.00
CA LYS A 9 -1.77 -8.29 27.75
C LYS A 9 -2.40 -7.53 26.57
N PRO A 10 -3.61 -6.95 26.68
CA PRO A 10 -4.19 -6.20 25.57
C PRO A 10 -3.38 -4.93 25.26
N LEU A 11 -2.79 -4.28 26.27
CA LEU A 11 -1.92 -3.13 26.07
C LEU A 11 -0.65 -3.50 25.29
N LEU A 12 -0.03 -4.63 25.64
CA LEU A 12 1.14 -5.15 24.94
C LEU A 12 0.79 -5.60 23.52
N LEU A 13 -0.37 -6.23 23.30
CA LEU A 13 -0.86 -6.60 21.97
C LEU A 13 -1.15 -5.37 21.11
N LEU A 14 -1.76 -4.33 21.68
CA LEU A 14 -1.98 -3.06 21.00
C LEU A 14 -0.65 -2.41 20.63
N PHE A 15 0.32 -2.40 21.55
CA PHE A 15 1.65 -1.88 21.31
C PHE A 15 2.38 -2.64 20.19
N ILE A 16 2.37 -3.98 20.22
CA ILE A 16 2.92 -4.82 19.16
C ILE A 16 2.20 -4.56 17.82
N SER A 17 0.88 -4.42 17.82
CA SER A 17 0.12 -4.11 16.60
C SER A 17 0.49 -2.75 16.02
N LEU A 18 0.70 -1.74 16.87
CA LEU A 18 1.12 -0.40 16.43
C LEU A 18 2.56 -0.40 15.89
N MET A 19 3.43 -1.26 16.42
CA MET A 19 4.81 -1.40 15.95
C MET A 19 4.97 -2.19 14.64
N ASN A 20 3.89 -2.77 14.08
CA ASN A 20 3.92 -3.58 12.86
C ASN A 20 3.56 -2.82 11.58
N LEU A 21 3.82 -1.51 11.54
CA LEU A 21 3.63 -0.72 10.32
C LEU A 21 4.69 -1.09 9.27
N LYS A 22 4.26 -1.62 8.13
CA LYS A 22 5.14 -1.94 7.00
C LYS A 22 4.83 -1.04 5.82
N VAL A 23 5.84 -0.34 5.32
CA VAL A 23 5.71 0.57 4.17
C VAL A 23 6.52 0.03 3.01
N LEU A 24 5.89 -0.12 1.85
CA LEU A 24 6.57 -0.39 0.59
C LEU A 24 6.59 0.89 -0.26
N VAL A 25 7.77 1.31 -0.69
CA VAL A 25 7.94 2.36 -1.69
C VAL A 25 8.50 1.72 -2.95
N TRP A 26 7.77 1.83 -4.06
CA TRP A 26 8.11 1.14 -5.29
C TRP A 26 8.00 2.08 -6.48
N ASN A 27 9.14 2.39 -7.11
CA ASN A 27 9.15 2.91 -8.46
C ASN A 27 8.82 1.76 -9.42
N CYS A 28 7.57 1.72 -9.88
CA CYS A 28 7.10 0.64 -10.74
C CYS A 28 7.35 0.89 -12.22
N GLN A 29 7.74 2.11 -12.61
CA GLN A 29 7.97 2.52 -14.00
C GLN A 29 6.83 2.13 -14.96
N GLY A 30 5.60 2.05 -14.44
CA GLY A 30 4.44 1.58 -15.19
C GLY A 30 3.51 0.72 -14.34
N ALA A 31 2.23 1.11 -14.33
CA ALA A 31 1.16 0.40 -13.64
C ALA A 31 -0.02 0.07 -14.57
N GLY A 32 0.10 0.37 -15.87
CA GLY A 32 -0.96 0.17 -16.87
C GLY A 32 -1.11 -1.26 -17.38
N ASP A 33 -0.16 -2.14 -17.09
CA ASP A 33 -0.23 -3.54 -17.49
C ASP A 33 -1.36 -4.30 -16.76
N ARG A 34 -1.99 -5.25 -17.44
CA ARG A 34 -3.11 -6.04 -16.87
C ARG A 34 -2.67 -6.91 -15.69
N GLY A 35 -1.41 -7.33 -15.64
CA GLY A 35 -0.83 -8.12 -14.55
C GLY A 35 -0.41 -7.28 -13.34
N PHE A 36 -0.26 -5.96 -13.49
CA PHE A 36 0.24 -5.10 -12.43
C PHE A 36 -0.58 -5.19 -11.12
N PRO A 37 -1.93 -5.11 -11.12
CA PRO A 37 -2.70 -5.24 -9.89
C PRO A 37 -2.53 -6.61 -9.22
N HIS A 38 -2.33 -7.67 -10.00
CA HIS A 38 -2.09 -9.01 -9.44
C HIS A 38 -0.77 -9.04 -8.65
N PHE A 39 0.30 -8.52 -9.26
CA PHE A 39 1.61 -8.44 -8.60
C PHE A 39 1.59 -7.56 -7.35
N ALA A 40 0.95 -6.38 -7.41
CA ALA A 40 0.81 -5.50 -6.26
C ALA A 40 0.03 -6.16 -5.10
N ASN A 41 -1.03 -6.90 -5.42
CA ASN A 41 -1.80 -7.65 -4.42
C ASN A 41 -1.01 -8.83 -3.83
N ASP A 42 -0.17 -9.50 -4.62
CA ASP A 42 0.70 -10.55 -4.11
C ASP A 42 1.77 -9.99 -3.17
N LEU A 43 2.43 -8.88 -3.53
CA LEU A 43 3.34 -8.20 -2.63
C LEU A 43 2.67 -7.82 -1.31
N GLN A 44 1.44 -7.29 -1.41
CA GLN A 44 0.65 -6.97 -0.23
C GLN A 44 0.40 -8.20 0.65
N ARG A 45 -0.08 -9.28 0.05
CA ARG A 45 -0.37 -10.54 0.76
C ARG A 45 0.88 -11.18 1.38
N ILE A 46 2.00 -11.20 0.66
CA ILE A 46 3.25 -11.85 1.08
C ILE A 46 3.90 -11.08 2.23
N HIS A 47 3.92 -9.75 2.15
CA HIS A 47 4.65 -8.92 3.11
C HIS A 47 3.78 -8.31 4.21
N ASN A 48 2.46 -8.38 4.09
CA ASN A 48 1.49 -7.73 4.98
C ASN A 48 1.77 -6.21 5.09
N ILE A 49 1.83 -5.55 3.94
CA ILE A 49 2.13 -4.13 3.78
C ILE A 49 0.98 -3.30 4.33
N SER A 50 1.28 -2.34 5.19
CA SER A 50 0.29 -1.39 5.71
C SER A 50 0.06 -0.23 4.73
N ILE A 51 1.12 0.25 4.08
CA ILE A 51 1.09 1.37 3.14
C ILE A 51 1.95 1.02 1.92
N MET A 52 1.37 1.10 0.73
CA MET A 52 2.09 0.97 -0.53
C MET A 52 2.12 2.31 -1.26
N ILE A 53 3.32 2.79 -1.59
CA ILE A 53 3.58 4.03 -2.32
C ILE A 53 4.12 3.64 -3.69
N LEU A 54 3.36 3.94 -4.74
CA LEU A 54 3.75 3.70 -6.13
C LEU A 54 4.30 4.98 -6.75
N LEU A 55 5.52 4.91 -7.26
CA LEU A 55 6.21 5.99 -7.96
C LEU A 55 6.29 5.66 -9.46
N GLU A 56 6.21 6.70 -10.29
CA GLU A 56 6.16 6.59 -11.76
C GLU A 56 5.16 5.52 -12.29
N PRO A 57 3.88 5.57 -11.91
CA PRO A 57 2.91 4.60 -12.42
C PRO A 57 2.63 4.75 -13.92
N ARG A 58 3.04 5.87 -14.55
CA ARG A 58 2.89 6.15 -16.00
C ARG A 58 1.46 5.93 -16.52
N ILE A 59 0.48 6.17 -15.65
CA ILE A 59 -0.95 6.14 -15.94
C ILE A 59 -1.61 7.30 -15.19
N SER A 60 -2.70 7.80 -15.75
CA SER A 60 -3.46 8.93 -15.21
C SER A 60 -4.97 8.71 -15.38
N GLY A 61 -5.76 9.59 -14.77
CA GLY A 61 -7.20 9.66 -14.97
C GLY A 61 -7.91 8.34 -14.69
N THR A 62 -8.83 7.95 -15.59
CA THR A 62 -9.68 6.76 -15.40
C THR A 62 -8.90 5.44 -15.44
N ASN A 63 -7.74 5.40 -16.11
CA ASN A 63 -6.87 4.22 -16.11
C ASN A 63 -6.20 4.04 -14.75
N ALA A 64 -5.70 5.12 -14.15
CA ALA A 64 -5.21 5.09 -12.77
C ALA A 64 -6.30 4.65 -11.79
N ASP A 65 -7.52 5.16 -11.93
CA ASP A 65 -8.64 4.79 -11.05
C ASP A 65 -9.02 3.31 -11.16
N LYS A 66 -8.95 2.74 -12.37
CA LYS A 66 -9.17 1.30 -12.58
C LYS A 66 -8.11 0.47 -11.84
N VAL A 67 -6.84 0.83 -11.99
CA VAL A 67 -5.75 0.14 -11.31
C VAL A 67 -5.88 0.25 -9.79
N ILE A 68 -6.16 1.45 -9.26
CA ILE A 68 -6.39 1.68 -7.83
C ILE A 68 -7.51 0.78 -7.29
N ARG A 69 -8.65 0.69 -8.00
CA ARG A 69 -9.76 -0.19 -7.61
C ARG A 69 -9.43 -1.68 -7.66
N SER A 70 -8.44 -2.07 -8.46
CA SER A 70 -7.99 -3.47 -8.56
C SER A 70 -6.98 -3.87 -7.49
N ILE A 71 -6.33 -2.92 -6.82
CA ILE A 71 -5.40 -3.18 -5.71
C ILE A 71 -6.19 -3.13 -4.40
N LYS A 72 -6.08 -4.18 -3.58
CA LYS A 72 -6.93 -4.45 -2.41
C LYS A 72 -6.46 -3.71 -1.15
N PHE A 73 -6.37 -2.39 -1.21
CA PHE A 73 -6.22 -1.52 -0.05
C PHE A 73 -7.54 -0.82 0.26
N ASP A 74 -7.84 -0.64 1.55
CA ASP A 74 -9.10 -0.02 2.00
C ASP A 74 -9.18 1.48 1.67
N ARG A 75 -8.02 2.12 1.48
CA ARG A 75 -7.90 3.55 1.19
C ARG A 75 -6.86 3.76 0.11
N SER A 76 -7.09 4.78 -0.70
CA SER A 76 -6.15 5.21 -1.73
C SER A 76 -6.10 6.73 -1.80
N HIS A 77 -4.95 7.24 -2.22
CA HIS A 77 -4.76 8.63 -2.57
C HIS A 77 -3.95 8.66 -3.86
N LYS A 78 -4.40 9.49 -4.82
CA LYS A 78 -3.77 9.65 -6.12
C LYS A 78 -3.41 11.12 -6.29
N VAL A 79 -2.18 11.36 -6.74
CA VAL A 79 -1.72 12.66 -7.18
C VAL A 79 -1.45 12.56 -8.66
N GLU A 80 -2.18 13.34 -9.46
CA GLU A 80 -1.92 13.43 -10.89
C GLU A 80 -0.66 14.28 -11.12
N ALA A 81 0.22 13.81 -11.99
CA ALA A 81 1.35 14.62 -12.41
C ALA A 81 0.84 15.80 -13.24
N ILE A 82 1.31 17.00 -12.93
CA ILE A 82 1.01 18.21 -13.72
C ILE A 82 1.77 18.16 -15.04
N ASP A 83 3.00 17.63 -15.03
CA ASP A 83 3.84 17.44 -16.20
C ASP A 83 4.66 16.15 -16.05
N PHE A 84 4.97 15.51 -17.18
CA PHE A 84 5.83 14.33 -17.22
C PHE A 84 7.27 14.74 -17.55
N SER A 85 8.17 14.70 -16.56
CA SER A 85 9.57 15.10 -16.71
C SER A 85 10.49 13.99 -17.27
N GLY A 86 9.93 13.01 -17.99
CA GLY A 86 10.58 11.72 -18.25
C GLY A 86 10.71 11.29 -19.70
N GLY A 87 10.84 12.21 -20.67
CA GLY A 87 11.24 11.91 -22.07
C GLY A 87 10.26 11.07 -22.92
N PHE A 88 10.44 11.11 -24.23
CA PHE A 88 9.65 10.37 -25.24
C PHE A 88 9.92 8.86 -25.21
#